data_AF-A0A3D3H461-F1
#
_entry.id   AF-A0A3D3H461-F1
#
_cell.length_a   1.000
_cell.length_b   1.000
_cell.length_c   1.000
_cell.angle_alpha   90.00
_cell.angle_beta   90.00
_cell.angle_gamma   90.00
#
_symmetry.space_group_name_H-M   'P 1'
#
loop_
_entity.id
_entity.type
_entity.pdbx_description
1 polymer ?
#
loop_
_entity_poly.entity_id
_entity_poly.type
_entity_poly.pdbx_seq_one_letter_code
_entity_poly.pdbx_strand_id
1 'polypeptide(L)'
;MSKLVSFMPQPFVGEHMLSVIARWYLLTGKDDKRALNSLSSSAMQLSMKYVHHPMVDDVLKLYGKGIARHEALTEHTGLPYHAPLTKYPELHSIIQQEKYQGCFSKNRRKIKQTSTPTTRYNSVLKYGDVWRWCHQCVEDDTEKLGMPYWHVAHQLPSTVRCYKHRETALSVKCKCCNFEIRDLRSALLPPIDNDCYACGEQVSPIEFNSSDALNFIENASFDLLNLCGDLKSHRFNYVMQRGLQNYHSRLLRRYKTKAVFALDKEQQRFNAWLLANGLDIFFHQPDRALTGKVLDINHGAYQAKNWPPLSVLLWLAYIGEPWPKLDAVA
;
A
#
# COMPACT_ATOMS: atom_id res chain seq x y z
N MET A 1 4.99 12.14 -32.83
CA MET A 1 6.44 11.85 -32.75
C MET A 1 6.72 11.32 -31.35
N SER A 2 7.03 10.04 -31.19
CA SER A 2 7.42 9.48 -29.89
C SER A 2 8.74 10.13 -29.47
N LYS A 3 8.75 10.82 -28.32
CA LYS A 3 10.02 11.28 -27.73
C LYS A 3 10.80 10.02 -27.35
N LEU A 4 11.94 9.80 -28.00
CA LEU A 4 12.79 8.65 -27.72
C LEU A 4 13.28 8.75 -26.26
N VAL A 5 12.92 7.76 -25.44
CA VAL A 5 13.51 7.59 -24.11
C VAL A 5 14.81 6.81 -24.31
N SER A 6 15.96 7.42 -23.97
CA SER A 6 17.28 6.87 -24.29
C SER A 6 17.67 5.67 -23.41
N PHE A 7 17.17 5.61 -22.18
CA PHE A 7 17.38 4.50 -21.25
C PHE A 7 16.29 4.49 -20.18
N MET A 8 16.18 3.37 -19.46
CA MET A 8 15.40 3.23 -18.22
C MET A 8 16.28 2.50 -17.20
N PRO A 9 16.48 3.03 -15.97
CA PRO A 9 17.31 2.37 -14.98
C PRO A 9 16.68 1.05 -14.51
N GLN A 10 17.49 0.01 -14.26
CA GLN A 10 16.98 -1.21 -13.63
C GLN A 10 16.51 -0.92 -12.20
N PRO A 11 15.33 -1.43 -11.78
CA PRO A 11 14.87 -1.27 -10.39
C PRO A 11 15.85 -1.92 -9.40
N PHE A 12 16.08 -1.29 -8.25
CA PHE A 12 16.76 -1.96 -7.14
C PHE A 12 15.81 -2.90 -6.40
N VAL A 13 16.36 -3.85 -5.64
CA VAL A 13 15.56 -4.84 -4.88
C VAL A 13 14.60 -4.13 -3.93
N GLY A 14 13.30 -4.35 -4.11
CA GLY A 14 12.25 -3.72 -3.32
C GLY A 14 12.06 -2.22 -3.57
N GLU A 15 12.66 -1.65 -4.63
CA GLU A 15 12.40 -0.27 -5.05
C GLU A 15 10.99 -0.13 -5.62
N HIS A 16 10.24 0.89 -5.20
CA HIS A 16 8.93 1.14 -5.75
C HIS A 16 9.02 1.65 -7.19
N MET A 17 8.16 1.21 -8.11
CA MET A 17 8.22 1.60 -9.53
C MET A 17 8.14 3.12 -9.75
N LEU A 18 7.41 3.84 -8.89
CA LEU A 18 7.41 5.31 -8.92
C LEU A 18 8.74 5.94 -8.47
N SER A 19 9.49 5.28 -7.58
CA SER A 19 10.89 5.63 -7.25
C SER A 19 11.78 5.47 -8.47
N VAL A 20 11.62 4.36 -9.21
CA VAL A 20 12.39 4.10 -10.44
C VAL A 20 12.15 5.21 -11.47
N ILE A 21 10.90 5.69 -11.60
CA ILE A 21 10.54 6.84 -12.44
C ILE A 21 11.19 8.14 -11.95
N ALA A 22 11.16 8.38 -10.64
CA ALA A 22 11.78 9.57 -10.04
C ALA A 22 13.31 9.56 -10.24
N ARG A 23 13.95 8.39 -10.08
CA ARG A 23 15.36 8.16 -10.30
C ARG A 23 15.76 8.27 -11.76
N TRP A 24 14.94 7.75 -12.69
CA TRP A 24 15.13 8.01 -14.12
C TRP A 24 15.18 9.51 -14.40
N TYR A 25 14.23 10.28 -13.86
CA TYR A 25 14.19 11.72 -14.07
C TYR A 25 15.45 12.41 -13.50
N LEU A 26 15.88 12.03 -12.30
CA LEU A 26 17.14 12.50 -11.70
C LEU A 26 18.34 12.22 -12.63
N LEU A 27 18.46 11.01 -13.15
CA LEU A 27 19.58 10.58 -14.01
C LEU A 27 19.58 11.27 -15.39
N THR A 28 18.45 11.83 -15.83
CA THR A 28 18.43 12.60 -17.08
C THR A 28 19.08 13.98 -16.96
N GLY A 29 19.30 14.48 -15.74
CA GLY A 29 19.82 15.83 -15.49
C GLY A 29 18.94 16.95 -16.04
N LYS A 30 17.65 16.69 -16.31
CA LYS A 30 16.73 17.67 -16.89
C LYS A 30 16.07 18.49 -15.78
N ASP A 31 16.16 19.82 -15.87
CA ASP A 31 15.54 20.72 -14.89
C ASP A 31 14.01 20.83 -15.01
N ASP A 32 13.47 20.47 -16.18
CA ASP A 32 12.03 20.55 -16.45
C ASP A 32 11.31 19.22 -16.15
N LYS A 33 10.47 19.23 -15.11
CA LYS A 33 9.64 18.08 -14.71
C LYS A 33 8.69 17.60 -15.81
N ARG A 34 8.39 18.42 -16.82
CA ARG A 34 7.66 18.00 -18.03
C ARG A 34 8.41 16.91 -18.82
N ALA A 35 9.68 16.67 -18.53
CA ALA A 35 10.40 15.50 -19.04
C ALA A 35 9.70 14.18 -18.68
N LEU A 36 9.02 14.08 -17.53
CA LEU A 36 8.23 12.90 -17.17
C LEU A 36 7.11 12.59 -18.18
N ASN A 37 6.61 13.60 -18.91
CA ASN A 37 5.61 13.41 -19.95
C ASN A 37 6.15 12.61 -21.16
N SER A 38 7.47 12.41 -21.28
CA SER A 38 8.01 11.48 -22.28
C SER A 38 7.84 10.02 -21.89
N LEU A 39 7.70 9.71 -20.60
CA LEU A 39 7.48 8.34 -20.13
C LEU A 39 6.02 7.91 -20.25
N SER A 40 5.07 8.84 -20.07
CA SER A 40 3.65 8.54 -20.11
C SER A 40 2.84 9.77 -20.49
N SER A 41 1.88 9.62 -21.40
CA SER A 41 0.85 10.64 -21.67
C SER A 41 -0.13 10.81 -20.50
N SER A 42 -0.14 9.85 -19.60
CA SER A 42 -0.86 9.85 -18.33
C SER A 42 0.07 10.24 -17.18
N ALA A 43 1.13 11.03 -17.43
CA ALA A 43 2.00 11.53 -16.40
C ALA A 43 1.18 12.27 -15.33
N MET A 44 1.03 11.64 -14.16
CA MET A 44 0.31 12.17 -13.00
C MET A 44 1.31 12.58 -11.92
N GLN A 45 0.79 13.01 -10.77
CA GLN A 45 1.54 13.05 -9.52
C GLN A 45 2.12 11.66 -9.24
N LEU A 46 3.41 11.57 -8.87
CA LEU A 46 4.04 10.33 -8.44
C LEU A 46 3.62 10.02 -6.99
N SER A 47 2.33 9.68 -6.83
CA SER A 47 1.64 9.56 -5.55
C SER A 47 1.24 8.12 -5.25
N MET A 48 1.33 7.74 -3.97
CA MET A 48 0.96 6.40 -3.46
C MET A 48 -0.53 6.13 -3.38
N LYS A 49 -1.40 7.09 -3.74
CA LYS A 49 -2.86 6.93 -3.64
C LYS A 49 -3.44 5.80 -4.50
N TYR A 50 -2.67 5.26 -5.45
CA TYR A 50 -3.11 4.23 -6.39
C TYR A 50 -2.57 2.85 -5.99
N VAL A 51 -3.45 1.86 -6.00
CA VAL A 51 -3.06 0.44 -5.90
C VAL A 51 -2.29 0.02 -7.16
N HIS A 52 -2.72 0.52 -8.32
CA HIS A 52 -1.98 0.40 -9.58
C HIS A 52 -1.92 1.76 -10.28
N HIS A 53 -0.72 2.32 -10.37
CA HIS A 53 -0.52 3.65 -10.92
C HIS A 53 -0.45 3.59 -12.46
N PRO A 54 -1.17 4.45 -13.21
CA PRO A 54 -1.24 4.37 -14.67
C PRO A 54 0.12 4.47 -15.39
N MET A 55 1.08 5.22 -14.83
CA MET A 55 2.43 5.31 -15.40
C MET A 55 3.23 4.00 -15.32
N VAL A 56 2.85 3.04 -14.45
CA VAL A 56 3.57 1.76 -14.33
C VAL A 56 3.52 1.00 -15.66
N ASP A 57 2.35 0.90 -16.28
CA ASP A 57 2.21 0.15 -17.54
C ASP A 57 2.92 0.83 -18.71
N ASP A 58 2.99 2.17 -18.71
CA ASP A 58 3.70 2.89 -19.75
C ASP A 58 5.21 2.75 -19.61
N VAL A 59 5.72 2.78 -18.37
CA VAL A 59 7.15 2.58 -18.08
C VAL A 59 7.58 1.15 -18.36
N LEU A 60 6.76 0.15 -18.03
CA LEU A 60 7.07 -1.25 -18.33
C LEU A 60 7.22 -1.54 -19.82
N LYS A 61 6.50 -0.83 -20.69
CA LYS A 61 6.70 -0.93 -22.15
C LYS A 61 8.10 -0.48 -22.57
N LEU A 62 8.72 0.45 -21.85
CA LEU A 62 10.05 0.98 -22.16
C LEU A 62 11.16 -0.03 -21.82
N TYR A 63 10.93 -0.95 -20.88
CA TYR A 63 11.89 -2.02 -20.58
C TYR A 63 11.94 -3.11 -21.65
N GLY A 64 10.89 -3.26 -22.47
CA GLY A 64 10.80 -4.36 -23.44
C GLY A 64 10.87 -5.72 -22.74
N LYS A 65 12.02 -6.42 -22.87
CA LYS A 65 12.29 -7.71 -22.21
C LYS A 65 13.15 -7.59 -20.94
N GLY A 66 13.52 -6.38 -20.53
CA GLY A 66 14.45 -6.14 -19.42
C GLY A 66 13.88 -6.42 -18.03
N ILE A 67 12.56 -6.41 -17.86
CA ILE A 67 11.86 -6.83 -16.65
C ILE A 67 10.55 -7.51 -17.03
N ALA A 68 10.23 -8.63 -16.41
CA ALA A 68 8.93 -9.26 -16.64
C ALA A 68 7.83 -8.42 -15.98
N ARG A 69 6.68 -8.26 -16.64
CA ARG A 69 5.56 -7.52 -16.06
C ARG A 69 5.12 -8.09 -14.71
N HIS A 70 5.06 -9.42 -14.60
CA HIS A 70 4.67 -10.09 -13.37
C HIS A 70 5.61 -9.70 -12.22
N GLU A 71 6.92 -9.87 -12.42
CA GLU A 71 7.99 -9.47 -11.49
C GLU A 71 7.86 -8.00 -11.08
N ALA A 72 7.66 -7.09 -12.04
CA ALA A 72 7.46 -5.67 -11.75
C ALA A 72 6.26 -5.40 -10.83
N LEU A 73 5.13 -6.08 -11.08
CA LEU A 73 3.93 -5.94 -10.25
C LEU A 73 4.13 -6.55 -8.85
N THR A 74 4.86 -7.66 -8.74
CA THR A 74 5.03 -8.37 -7.47
C THR A 74 6.14 -7.79 -6.60
N GLU A 75 7.21 -7.28 -7.18
CA GLU A 75 8.40 -6.86 -6.43
C GLU A 75 8.54 -5.34 -6.31
N HIS A 76 7.96 -4.59 -7.26
CA HIS A 76 8.13 -3.14 -7.37
C HIS A 76 6.82 -2.35 -7.23
N THR A 77 5.74 -2.97 -6.74
CA THR A 77 4.49 -2.26 -6.41
C THR A 77 3.87 -2.78 -5.12
N GLY A 78 2.95 -2.00 -4.53
CA GLY A 78 2.14 -2.46 -3.40
C GLY A 78 1.01 -3.44 -3.77
N LEU A 79 0.90 -3.88 -5.03
CA LEU A 79 -0.21 -4.72 -5.49
C LEU A 79 -0.37 -6.04 -4.70
N PRO A 80 0.69 -6.79 -4.34
CA PRO A 80 0.54 -8.03 -3.57
C PRO A 80 -0.20 -7.82 -2.25
N TYR A 81 0.12 -6.74 -1.52
CA TYR A 81 -0.54 -6.37 -0.28
C TYR A 81 -2.06 -6.17 -0.46
N HIS A 82 -2.46 -5.56 -1.57
CA HIS A 82 -3.88 -5.29 -1.85
C HIS A 82 -4.62 -6.48 -2.50
N ALA A 83 -3.91 -7.34 -3.23
CA ALA A 83 -4.49 -8.37 -4.09
C ALA A 83 -5.55 -9.24 -3.39
N PRO A 84 -5.38 -9.70 -2.13
CA PRO A 84 -6.38 -10.55 -1.48
C PRO A 84 -7.75 -9.93 -1.27
N LEU A 85 -7.83 -8.60 -1.24
CA LEU A 85 -9.09 -7.87 -1.08
C LEU A 85 -9.49 -7.10 -2.35
N THR A 86 -8.70 -7.16 -3.42
CA THR A 86 -9.08 -6.57 -4.71
C THR A 86 -10.11 -7.46 -5.42
N LYS A 87 -11.16 -6.87 -5.98
CA LYS A 87 -12.17 -7.64 -6.74
C LYS A 87 -11.53 -8.31 -7.95
N TYR A 88 -11.95 -9.54 -8.25
CA TYR A 88 -11.37 -10.32 -9.35
C TYR A 88 -11.34 -9.58 -10.69
N PRO A 89 -12.42 -8.93 -11.19
CA PRO A 89 -12.35 -8.21 -12.47
C PRO A 89 -11.33 -7.05 -12.47
N GLU A 90 -11.19 -6.36 -11.33
CA GLU A 90 -10.25 -5.26 -11.16
C GLU A 90 -8.81 -5.79 -11.15
N LEU A 91 -8.52 -6.80 -10.32
CA LEU A 91 -7.21 -7.45 -10.25
C LEU A 91 -6.81 -8.10 -11.58
N HIS A 92 -7.74 -8.81 -12.22
CA HIS A 92 -7.52 -9.45 -13.51
C HIS A 92 -7.15 -8.43 -14.60
N SER A 93 -7.84 -7.29 -14.62
CA SER A 93 -7.54 -6.22 -15.58
C SER A 93 -6.14 -5.63 -15.41
N ILE A 94 -5.66 -5.52 -14.16
CA ILE A 94 -4.29 -5.06 -13.88
C ILE A 94 -3.29 -6.10 -14.37
N ILE A 95 -3.45 -7.36 -13.98
CA ILE A 95 -2.49 -8.44 -14.31
C ILE A 95 -2.40 -8.64 -15.83
N GLN A 96 -3.55 -8.77 -16.51
CA GLN A 96 -3.59 -9.02 -17.97
C GLN A 96 -3.41 -7.74 -18.81
N GLN A 97 -3.32 -6.57 -18.17
CA GLN A 97 -3.32 -5.27 -18.85
C GLN A 97 -4.55 -5.09 -19.76
N GLU A 98 -5.67 -5.69 -19.35
CA GLU A 98 -6.91 -5.72 -20.12
C GLU A 98 -7.77 -4.48 -19.84
N LYS A 99 -8.36 -3.95 -20.91
CA LYS A 99 -9.28 -2.83 -20.88
C LYS A 99 -10.72 -3.36 -20.88
N TYR A 100 -11.37 -3.46 -19.71
CA TYR A 100 -12.75 -3.94 -19.65
C TYR A 100 -13.72 -3.00 -20.41
N GLN A 101 -14.32 -3.50 -21.50
CA GLN A 101 -15.48 -2.86 -22.10
C GLN A 101 -16.75 -3.27 -21.34
N GLY A 102 -17.40 -2.32 -20.66
CA GLY A 102 -18.77 -2.53 -20.21
C GLY A 102 -19.71 -2.45 -21.41
N CYS A 103 -20.46 -3.51 -21.68
CA CYS A 103 -21.42 -3.54 -22.78
C CYS A 103 -22.74 -2.87 -22.31
N PHE A 104 -22.91 -1.59 -22.63
CA PHE A 104 -24.22 -0.93 -22.57
C PHE A 104 -24.39 -0.05 -23.81
N SER A 105 -25.30 -0.48 -24.69
CA SER A 105 -25.81 0.23 -25.88
C SER A 105 -24.93 0.24 -27.15
N LYS A 106 -25.61 0.04 -28.28
CA LYS A 106 -25.10 -0.41 -29.58
C LYS A 106 -24.17 0.53 -30.36
N ASN A 107 -23.81 1.73 -29.90
CA ASN A 107 -23.16 2.70 -30.82
C ASN A 107 -22.06 3.63 -30.28
N ARG A 108 -21.36 3.33 -29.17
CA ARG A 108 -20.06 4.01 -28.87
C ARG A 108 -19.04 3.07 -28.22
N ARG A 109 -17.99 2.72 -28.96
CA ARG A 109 -16.80 2.03 -28.45
C ARG A 109 -15.98 2.99 -27.56
N LYS A 110 -16.23 3.01 -26.26
CA LYS A 110 -15.28 3.62 -25.31
C LYS A 110 -14.26 2.55 -24.88
N ILE A 111 -13.02 2.72 -25.31
CA ILE A 111 -11.86 2.00 -24.76
C ILE A 111 -11.69 2.49 -23.32
N LYS A 112 -12.19 1.77 -22.31
CA LYS A 112 -11.88 2.09 -20.91
C LYS A 112 -10.39 1.81 -20.69
N GLN A 113 -9.61 2.80 -20.27
CA GLN A 113 -8.24 2.57 -19.80
C GLN A 113 -8.26 1.55 -18.65
N THR A 114 -7.16 0.81 -18.45
CA THR A 114 -6.95 -0.06 -17.29
C THR A 114 -7.42 0.70 -16.06
N SER A 115 -8.26 0.10 -15.21
CA SER A 115 -8.73 0.78 -14.00
C SER A 115 -7.51 1.30 -13.24
N THR A 116 -7.57 2.54 -12.76
CA THR A 116 -6.56 3.16 -11.90
C THR A 116 -7.06 3.14 -10.47
N PRO A 117 -7.21 1.94 -9.86
CA PRO A 117 -7.85 1.86 -8.56
C PRO A 117 -7.01 2.57 -7.52
N THR A 118 -7.69 3.33 -6.69
CA THR A 118 -7.10 3.94 -5.51
C THR A 118 -7.28 3.04 -4.31
N THR A 119 -6.42 3.23 -3.31
CA THR A 119 -6.57 2.55 -2.03
C THR A 119 -7.95 2.84 -1.46
N ARG A 120 -8.68 1.79 -1.07
CA ARG A 120 -10.02 1.93 -0.47
C ARG A 120 -9.88 2.70 0.85
N TYR A 121 -10.77 3.67 1.07
CA TYR A 121 -10.76 4.54 2.26
C TYR A 121 -9.47 5.36 2.45
N ASN A 122 -8.77 5.70 1.37
CA ASN A 122 -7.50 6.44 1.44
C ASN A 122 -7.58 7.75 2.25
N SER A 123 -8.70 8.46 2.18
CA SER A 123 -8.91 9.71 2.94
C SER A 123 -9.05 9.51 4.46
N VAL A 124 -9.20 8.27 4.92
CA VAL A 124 -9.28 7.91 6.36
C VAL A 124 -7.95 7.34 6.84
N LEU A 125 -7.22 6.64 5.96
CA LEU A 125 -5.92 6.04 6.27
C LEU A 125 -4.83 7.11 6.31
N LYS A 126 -4.11 7.21 7.44
CA LYS A 126 -3.06 8.21 7.65
C LYS A 126 -1.86 8.04 6.72
N TYR A 127 -1.57 6.79 6.36
CA TYR A 127 -0.36 6.42 5.63
C TYR A 127 -0.63 5.90 4.21
N GLY A 128 -1.84 6.12 3.68
CA GLY A 128 -2.24 5.61 2.37
C GLY A 128 -1.79 6.48 1.18
N ASP A 129 -1.38 7.73 1.41
CA ASP A 129 -1.02 8.68 0.36
C ASP A 129 0.20 9.56 0.67
N VAL A 130 1.02 9.14 1.63
CA VAL A 130 2.27 9.78 2.03
C VAL A 130 3.43 8.82 1.87
N TRP A 131 4.53 9.32 1.31
CA TRP A 131 5.78 8.59 1.16
C TRP A 131 6.54 8.55 2.48
N ARG A 132 7.02 7.36 2.82
CA ARG A 132 7.72 7.08 4.08
C ARG A 132 9.07 6.43 3.84
N TRP A 133 10.00 6.70 4.73
CA TRP A 133 11.37 6.21 4.62
C TRP A 133 11.94 5.82 5.99
N CYS A 134 13.02 5.06 5.97
CA CYS A 134 13.81 4.72 7.14
C CYS A 134 15.18 5.36 6.95
N HIS A 135 15.66 6.13 7.92
CA HIS A 135 16.96 6.81 7.82
C HIS A 135 18.12 5.82 7.67
N GLN A 136 18.12 4.70 8.41
CA GLN A 136 19.14 3.65 8.23
C GLN A 136 19.11 3.01 6.84
N CYS A 137 17.93 2.84 6.21
CA CYS A 137 17.89 2.40 4.81
C CYS A 137 18.50 3.44 3.88
N VAL A 138 18.34 4.73 4.16
CA VAL A 138 18.94 5.79 3.35
C VAL A 138 20.47 5.72 3.42
N GLU A 139 21.04 5.53 4.60
CA GLU A 139 22.47 5.34 4.80
C GLU A 139 22.97 4.09 4.06
N ASP A 140 22.34 2.95 4.33
CA ASP A 140 22.65 1.65 3.71
C ASP A 140 22.63 1.70 2.18
N ASP A 141 21.55 2.26 1.60
CA ASP A 141 21.39 2.34 0.16
C ASP A 141 22.41 3.30 -0.46
N THR A 142 22.73 4.40 0.23
CA THR A 142 23.75 5.37 -0.21
C THR A 142 25.14 4.73 -0.21
N GLU A 143 25.49 4.00 0.84
CA GLU A 143 26.77 3.30 0.95
C GLU A 143 26.91 2.19 -0.10
N LYS A 144 25.86 1.37 -0.28
CA LYS A 144 25.92 0.16 -1.12
C LYS A 144 25.67 0.43 -2.60
N LEU A 145 24.80 1.39 -2.92
CA LEU A 145 24.31 1.64 -4.29
C LEU A 145 24.63 3.05 -4.80
N GLY A 146 25.19 3.91 -3.95
CA GLY A 146 25.51 5.30 -4.27
C GLY A 146 24.31 6.26 -4.23
N MET A 147 23.08 5.76 -3.99
CA MET A 147 21.90 6.60 -3.80
C MET A 147 20.76 5.86 -3.07
N PRO A 148 19.98 6.56 -2.23
CA PRO A 148 18.81 5.99 -1.59
C PRO A 148 17.62 5.89 -2.54
N TYR A 149 16.67 5.02 -2.21
CA TYR A 149 15.45 4.86 -3.01
C TYR A 149 14.22 4.60 -2.14
N TRP A 150 13.03 4.85 -2.69
CA TRP A 150 11.79 4.61 -1.95
C TRP A 150 11.42 3.12 -2.00
N HIS A 151 11.52 2.45 -0.86
CA HIS A 151 11.19 1.02 -0.72
C HIS A 151 9.67 0.79 -0.75
N VAL A 152 9.22 -0.25 -1.45
CA VAL A 152 7.80 -0.67 -1.51
C VAL A 152 7.26 -0.97 -0.11
N ALA A 153 8.02 -1.72 0.68
CA ALA A 153 7.60 -2.17 2.01
C ALA A 153 7.34 -1.02 3.00
N HIS A 154 8.06 0.10 2.87
CA HIS A 154 7.81 1.29 3.70
C HIS A 154 6.46 1.96 3.36
N GLN A 155 5.88 1.68 2.19
CA GLN A 155 4.64 2.32 1.75
C GLN A 155 3.38 1.54 2.13
N LEU A 156 3.50 0.38 2.79
CA LEU A 156 2.34 -0.38 3.27
C LEU A 156 1.57 0.42 4.34
N PRO A 157 0.28 0.75 4.15
CA PRO A 157 -0.48 1.60 5.08
C PRO A 157 -0.59 1.07 6.51
N SER A 158 -0.27 -0.21 6.70
CA SER A 158 -0.34 -0.98 7.95
C SER A 158 0.99 -1.13 8.69
N THR A 159 2.02 -0.40 8.26
CA THR A 159 3.36 -0.48 8.88
C THR A 159 3.78 0.89 9.41
N VAL A 160 4.52 0.92 10.51
CA VAL A 160 5.18 2.12 11.04
C VAL A 160 6.67 1.88 11.31
N ARG A 161 7.13 0.63 11.23
CA ARG A 161 8.53 0.24 11.35
C ARG A 161 9.12 -0.18 10.00
N CYS A 162 10.44 -0.09 9.92
CA CYS A 162 11.18 -0.61 8.79
C CYS A 162 11.18 -2.15 8.78
N TYR A 163 11.01 -2.73 7.60
CA TYR A 163 11.02 -4.18 7.40
C TYR A 163 12.43 -4.80 7.51
N LYS A 164 13.47 -4.00 7.21
CA LYS A 164 14.90 -4.35 7.33
C LYS A 164 15.41 -4.05 8.74
N HIS A 165 15.25 -2.80 9.17
CA HIS A 165 15.66 -2.31 10.48
C HIS A 165 14.49 -2.37 11.45
N ARG A 166 14.15 -3.57 11.94
CA ARG A 166 12.89 -3.85 12.66
C ARG A 166 12.62 -2.97 13.88
N GLU A 167 13.64 -2.42 14.51
CA GLU A 167 13.50 -1.51 15.66
C GLU A 167 13.38 -0.04 15.26
N THR A 168 13.52 0.28 13.98
CA THR A 168 13.54 1.65 13.46
C THR A 168 12.17 2.06 12.93
N ALA A 169 11.60 3.09 13.54
CA ALA A 169 10.38 3.73 13.07
C ALA A 169 10.60 4.44 11.72
N LEU A 170 9.58 4.44 10.87
CA LEU A 170 9.58 5.18 9.61
C LEU A 170 9.36 6.68 9.87
N SER A 171 9.96 7.52 9.02
CA SER A 171 9.70 8.96 8.95
C SER A 171 8.59 9.25 7.92
N VAL A 172 7.80 10.30 8.17
CA VAL A 172 6.63 10.64 7.33
C VAL A 172 6.36 12.13 7.16
N LYS A 173 6.55 12.92 8.23
CA LYS A 173 6.20 14.34 8.25
C LYS A 173 7.17 15.12 9.11
N CYS A 174 7.54 16.32 8.67
CA CYS A 174 8.35 17.23 9.48
C CYS A 174 7.50 17.79 10.64
N LYS A 175 7.98 17.68 11.88
CA LYS A 175 7.28 18.27 13.04
C LYS A 175 7.39 19.79 13.11
N CYS A 176 8.42 20.39 12.50
CA CYS A 176 8.63 21.84 12.48
C CYS A 176 7.63 22.55 11.55
N CYS A 177 7.48 22.08 10.30
CA CYS A 177 6.69 22.77 9.28
C CYS A 177 5.49 21.97 8.75
N ASN A 178 5.25 20.76 9.27
CA ASN A 178 4.20 19.82 8.83
C ASN A 178 4.31 19.38 7.36
N PHE A 179 5.48 19.55 6.72
CA PHE A 179 5.69 19.09 5.35
C PHE A 179 5.64 17.56 5.27
N GLU A 180 4.89 17.06 4.28
CA GLU A 180 4.72 15.64 3.96
C GLU A 180 5.00 15.42 2.47
N ILE A 181 5.70 14.33 2.15
CA ILE A 181 6.01 13.99 0.77
C ILE A 181 4.84 13.18 0.21
N ARG A 182 3.98 13.82 -0.58
CA ARG A 182 2.81 13.18 -1.22
C ARG A 182 3.02 12.88 -2.70
N ASP A 183 4.05 13.47 -3.29
CA ASP A 183 4.41 13.38 -4.71
C ASP A 183 5.93 13.37 -4.85
N LEU A 184 6.51 12.32 -5.42
CA LEU A 184 7.97 12.22 -5.58
C LEU A 184 8.55 13.29 -6.50
N ARG A 185 7.73 14.00 -7.28
CA ARG A 185 8.22 15.13 -8.07
C ARG A 185 8.76 16.28 -7.20
N SER A 186 8.43 16.34 -5.91
CA SER A 186 9.02 17.29 -4.95
C SER A 186 10.13 16.68 -4.09
N ALA A 187 10.35 15.37 -4.17
CA ALA A 187 11.35 14.62 -3.41
C ALA A 187 11.72 13.37 -4.19
N LEU A 188 12.63 13.52 -5.17
CA LEU A 188 12.95 12.44 -6.10
C LEU A 188 13.60 11.23 -5.40
N LEU A 189 14.34 11.51 -4.34
CA LEU A 189 14.95 10.54 -3.45
C LEU A 189 14.37 10.70 -2.03
N PRO A 190 14.52 9.70 -1.16
CA PRO A 190 14.33 9.89 0.27
C PRO A 190 15.30 10.96 0.83
N PRO A 191 14.91 11.70 1.89
CA PRO A 191 15.79 12.63 2.57
C PRO A 191 17.11 12.03 3.07
N ILE A 192 18.23 12.59 2.62
CA ILE A 192 19.57 12.34 3.18
C ILE A 192 19.66 13.06 4.53
N ASP A 193 20.35 12.46 5.50
CA ASP A 193 20.47 12.96 6.89
C ASP A 193 19.12 13.24 7.58
N ASN A 194 18.05 12.71 6.99
CA ASN A 194 16.67 12.88 7.45
C ASN A 194 16.19 14.34 7.44
N ASP A 195 16.78 15.20 6.60
CA ASP A 195 16.47 16.63 6.53
C ASP A 195 15.17 16.92 5.76
N CYS A 196 14.37 17.86 6.27
CA CYS A 196 13.14 18.26 5.61
C CYS A 196 13.42 19.06 4.32
N TYR A 197 12.93 18.57 3.16
CA TYR A 197 13.02 19.29 1.88
C TYR A 197 12.43 20.72 1.88
N ALA A 198 11.57 21.07 2.83
CA ALA A 198 10.91 22.37 2.89
C ALA A 198 11.59 23.37 3.84
N CYS A 199 12.14 22.91 4.96
CA CYS A 199 12.68 23.80 6.01
C CYS A 199 14.09 23.46 6.49
N GLY A 200 14.68 22.35 6.04
CA GLY A 200 16.02 21.90 6.45
C GLY A 200 16.10 21.22 7.82
N GLU A 201 15.07 21.32 8.66
CA GLU A 201 15.06 20.67 9.97
C GLU A 201 15.00 19.13 9.88
N GLN A 202 15.64 18.44 10.83
CA GLN A 202 15.59 16.98 10.91
C GLN A 202 14.16 16.47 11.17
N VAL A 203 13.75 15.49 10.37
CA VAL A 203 12.44 14.87 10.46
C VAL A 203 12.47 13.74 11.50
N SER A 204 11.88 13.95 12.67
CA SER A 204 11.76 12.86 13.64
C SER A 204 10.87 11.71 13.12
N PRO A 205 11.18 10.44 13.43
CA PRO A 205 10.35 9.29 13.06
C PRO A 205 8.93 9.32 13.66
N ILE A 206 8.06 8.43 13.17
CA ILE A 206 6.72 8.19 13.71
C ILE A 206 6.85 7.74 15.17
N GLU A 207 6.14 8.42 16.07
CA GLU A 207 5.93 7.97 17.44
C GLU A 207 4.74 7.01 17.48
N PHE A 208 4.90 5.88 18.15
CA PHE A 208 3.85 4.88 18.32
C PHE A 208 4.11 4.03 19.57
N ASN A 209 3.08 3.34 20.04
CA ASN A 209 3.18 2.38 21.13
C ASN A 209 3.37 0.97 20.55
N SER A 210 4.44 0.29 20.97
CA SER A 210 4.65 -1.12 20.61
C SER A 210 3.60 -2.00 21.28
N SER A 211 3.06 -2.95 20.54
CA SER A 211 2.15 -3.99 21.05
C SER A 211 2.30 -5.27 20.23
N ASP A 212 1.92 -6.40 20.81
CA ASP A 212 1.87 -7.68 20.09
C ASP A 212 0.92 -7.61 18.89
N ALA A 213 -0.17 -6.85 19.03
CA ALA A 213 -1.11 -6.59 17.95
C ALA A 213 -0.46 -5.84 16.79
N LEU A 214 0.33 -4.79 17.08
CA LEU A 214 1.09 -4.07 16.06
C LEU A 214 2.10 -5.01 15.37
N ASN A 215 2.85 -5.81 16.14
CA ASN A 215 3.81 -6.77 15.60
C ASN A 215 3.13 -7.79 14.68
N PHE A 216 1.96 -8.31 15.05
CA PHE A 216 1.16 -9.19 14.20
C PHE A 216 0.77 -8.50 12.89
N ILE A 217 0.24 -7.28 12.96
CA ILE A 217 -0.24 -6.54 11.79
C ILE A 217 0.92 -6.26 10.83
N GLU A 218 2.07 -5.80 11.33
CA GLU A 218 3.23 -5.51 10.50
C GLU A 218 3.79 -6.77 9.84
N ASN A 219 3.94 -7.86 10.59
CA ASN A 219 4.42 -9.13 10.04
C ASN A 219 3.47 -9.70 8.98
N ALA A 220 2.17 -9.73 9.26
CA ALA A 220 1.17 -10.15 8.28
C ALA A 220 1.17 -9.24 7.04
N SER A 221 1.44 -7.94 7.19
CA SER A 221 1.54 -7.00 6.07
C SER A 221 2.74 -7.29 5.19
N PHE A 222 3.89 -7.61 5.79
CA PHE A 222 5.08 -8.01 5.03
C PHE A 222 4.90 -9.36 4.36
N ASP A 223 4.21 -10.31 5.00
CA ASP A 223 3.87 -11.60 4.38
C ASP A 223 2.95 -11.41 3.16
N LEU A 224 1.95 -10.52 3.25
CA LEU A 224 1.10 -10.15 2.11
C LEU A 224 1.92 -9.51 0.99
N LEU A 225 2.93 -8.70 1.31
CA LEU A 225 3.78 -8.08 0.30
C LEU A 225 4.73 -9.09 -0.37
N ASN A 226 5.35 -9.97 0.42
CA ASN A 226 6.34 -10.96 -0.04
C ASN A 226 5.72 -12.15 -0.81
N LEU A 227 4.45 -12.04 -1.21
CA LEU A 227 3.67 -12.95 -2.05
C LEU A 227 4.13 -14.43 -2.01
N CYS A 228 3.51 -15.25 -1.17
CA CYS A 228 3.57 -16.69 -1.33
C CYS A 228 2.47 -17.16 -2.31
N GLY A 229 2.84 -17.39 -3.58
CA GLY A 229 1.94 -17.85 -4.65
C GLY A 229 1.84 -16.89 -5.85
N ASP A 230 0.66 -16.80 -6.47
CA ASP A 230 0.33 -15.84 -7.54
C ASP A 230 -0.64 -14.78 -7.02
N LEU A 231 -0.63 -13.58 -7.62
CA LEU A 231 -1.53 -12.47 -7.28
C LEU A 231 -3.01 -12.90 -7.30
N LYS A 232 -3.42 -13.78 -8.22
CA LYS A 232 -4.81 -14.26 -8.31
C LYS A 232 -5.17 -15.29 -7.22
N SER A 233 -4.19 -16.07 -6.76
CA SER A 233 -4.35 -17.20 -5.84
C SER A 233 -3.45 -17.05 -4.61
N HIS A 234 -3.39 -15.83 -4.08
CA HIS A 234 -2.57 -15.52 -2.91
C HIS A 234 -2.90 -16.46 -1.74
N ARG A 235 -1.88 -17.04 -1.11
CA ARG A 235 -2.03 -17.95 0.05
C ARG A 235 -2.90 -17.38 1.18
N PHE A 236 -2.91 -16.06 1.37
CA PHE A 236 -3.70 -15.38 2.40
C PHE A 236 -5.13 -15.02 1.97
N ASN A 237 -5.55 -15.32 0.73
CA ASN A 237 -6.90 -15.01 0.24
C ASN A 237 -8.00 -15.52 1.17
N TYR A 238 -7.86 -16.75 1.66
CA TYR A 238 -8.86 -17.35 2.53
C TYR A 238 -9.00 -16.58 3.84
N VAL A 239 -7.89 -16.39 4.59
CA VAL A 239 -7.93 -15.73 5.89
C VAL A 239 -8.38 -14.27 5.77
N MET A 240 -7.90 -13.55 4.74
CA MET A 240 -8.26 -12.15 4.50
C MET A 240 -9.73 -11.97 4.12
N GLN A 241 -10.31 -12.89 3.34
CA GLN A 241 -11.70 -12.76 2.88
C GLN A 241 -12.71 -13.42 3.82
N ARG A 242 -12.32 -14.47 4.54
CA ARG A 242 -13.23 -15.33 5.31
C ARG A 242 -13.01 -15.29 6.81
N GLY A 243 -11.85 -14.87 7.32
CA GLY A 243 -11.58 -14.87 8.77
C GLY A 243 -12.64 -14.08 9.55
N LEU A 244 -12.81 -12.80 9.22
CA LEU A 244 -13.83 -11.95 9.83
C LEU A 244 -15.26 -12.43 9.53
N GLN A 245 -15.53 -12.88 8.31
CA GLN A 245 -16.85 -13.39 7.94
C GLN A 245 -17.26 -14.62 8.77
N ASN A 246 -16.32 -15.55 8.98
CA ASN A 246 -16.51 -16.75 9.78
C ASN A 246 -16.71 -16.38 11.25
N TYR A 247 -15.93 -15.44 11.78
CA TYR A 247 -16.13 -14.91 13.14
C TYR A 247 -17.53 -14.29 13.31
N HIS A 248 -17.91 -13.38 12.42
CA HIS A 248 -19.23 -12.75 12.40
C HIS A 248 -20.36 -13.78 12.33
N SER A 249 -20.25 -14.77 11.45
CA SER A 249 -21.23 -15.86 11.31
C SER A 249 -21.35 -16.70 12.59
N ARG A 250 -20.22 -16.96 13.28
CA ARG A 250 -20.22 -17.66 14.59
C ARG A 250 -20.95 -16.84 15.66
N LEU A 251 -20.74 -15.52 15.70
CA LEU A 251 -21.45 -14.63 16.63
C LEU A 251 -22.96 -14.62 16.38
N LEU A 252 -23.38 -14.45 15.13
CA LEU A 252 -24.79 -14.48 14.75
C LEU A 252 -25.47 -15.78 15.20
N ARG A 253 -24.82 -16.93 14.94
CA ARG A 253 -25.33 -18.25 15.33
C ARG A 253 -25.43 -18.41 16.84
N ARG A 254 -24.47 -17.88 17.60
CA ARG A 254 -24.43 -17.99 19.06
C ARG A 254 -25.54 -17.18 19.73
N TYR A 255 -25.84 -15.98 19.23
CA TYR A 255 -26.75 -15.04 19.90
C TYR A 255 -28.17 -14.98 19.31
N LYS A 256 -28.42 -15.61 18.16
CA LYS A 256 -29.75 -15.75 17.52
C LYS A 256 -30.54 -14.42 17.54
N THR A 257 -31.60 -14.33 18.34
CA THR A 257 -32.49 -13.16 18.43
C THR A 257 -31.83 -11.91 19.04
N LYS A 258 -30.72 -12.07 19.78
CA LYS A 258 -29.96 -10.96 20.38
C LYS A 258 -28.70 -10.60 19.58
N ALA A 259 -28.58 -11.08 18.34
CA ALA A 259 -27.39 -10.91 17.52
C ALA A 259 -26.97 -9.44 17.30
N VAL A 260 -27.94 -8.54 17.11
CA VAL A 260 -27.65 -7.10 16.92
C VAL A 260 -26.93 -6.50 18.12
N PHE A 261 -27.45 -6.73 19.33
CA PHE A 261 -26.81 -6.25 20.57
C PHE A 261 -25.44 -6.89 20.81
N ALA A 262 -25.29 -8.17 20.45
CA ALA A 262 -24.00 -8.85 20.57
C ALA A 262 -22.96 -8.27 19.63
N LEU A 263 -23.33 -7.95 18.38
CA LEU A 263 -22.44 -7.32 17.40
C LEU A 263 -22.04 -5.90 17.81
N ASP A 264 -22.98 -5.10 18.32
CA ASP A 264 -22.67 -3.75 18.84
C ASP A 264 -21.70 -3.81 20.02
N LYS A 265 -21.94 -4.71 20.98
CA LYS A 265 -21.02 -4.93 22.09
C LYS A 265 -19.64 -5.39 21.62
N GLU A 266 -19.60 -6.23 20.59
CA GLU A 266 -18.34 -6.70 20.02
C GLU A 266 -17.58 -5.59 19.28
N GLN A 267 -18.28 -4.72 18.54
CA GLN A 267 -17.70 -3.53 17.94
C GLN A 267 -17.09 -2.60 19.00
N GLN A 268 -17.78 -2.39 20.12
CA GLN A 268 -17.27 -1.56 21.22
C GLN A 268 -16.01 -2.16 21.85
N ARG A 269 -15.96 -3.49 22.01
CA ARG A 269 -14.77 -4.19 22.51
C ARG A 269 -13.59 -4.08 21.56
N PHE A 270 -13.83 -4.26 20.26
CA PHE A 270 -12.81 -4.05 19.24
C PHE A 270 -12.27 -2.63 19.27
N ASN A 271 -13.15 -1.61 19.36
CA ASN A 271 -12.75 -0.21 19.42
C ASN A 271 -11.89 0.08 20.66
N ALA A 272 -12.28 -0.42 21.84
CA ALA A 272 -11.50 -0.27 23.06
C ALA A 272 -10.14 -0.98 22.98
N TRP A 273 -10.11 -2.19 22.42
CA TRP A 273 -8.88 -2.94 22.18
C TRP A 273 -7.94 -2.21 21.22
N LEU A 274 -8.45 -1.62 20.14
CA LEU A 274 -7.67 -0.88 19.15
C LEU A 274 -6.95 0.30 19.80
N LEU A 275 -7.67 1.10 20.59
CA LEU A 275 -7.12 2.24 21.33
C LEU A 275 -6.11 1.80 22.40
N ALA A 276 -6.43 0.75 23.16
CA ALA A 276 -5.53 0.23 24.20
C ALA A 276 -4.19 -0.28 23.63
N ASN A 277 -4.16 -0.69 22.36
CA ASN A 277 -2.94 -1.13 21.67
C ASN A 277 -2.27 -0.01 20.84
N GLY A 278 -2.76 1.24 20.90
CA GLY A 278 -2.23 2.38 20.14
C GLY A 278 -2.32 2.22 18.62
N LEU A 279 -3.33 1.48 18.13
CA LEU A 279 -3.50 1.17 16.70
C LEU A 279 -4.31 2.24 15.96
N ASP A 280 -4.78 3.27 16.66
CA ASP A 280 -5.40 4.46 16.08
C ASP A 280 -4.43 5.32 15.28
N ILE A 281 -3.12 5.11 15.47
CA ILE A 281 -2.03 5.76 14.73
C ILE A 281 -2.19 5.64 13.21
N PHE A 282 -2.89 4.62 12.72
CA PHE A 282 -3.06 4.37 11.29
C PHE A 282 -4.15 5.24 10.63
N PHE A 283 -4.86 6.07 11.40
CA PHE A 283 -6.00 6.86 10.91
C PHE A 283 -5.78 8.36 11.12
N HIS A 284 -6.17 9.20 10.14
CA HIS A 284 -6.10 10.66 10.28
C HIS A 284 -7.10 11.18 11.33
N GLN A 285 -8.25 10.54 11.44
CA GLN A 285 -9.35 10.87 12.35
C GLN A 285 -9.83 9.58 13.02
N PRO A 286 -9.21 9.15 14.13
CA PRO A 286 -9.54 7.90 14.80
C PRO A 286 -11.04 7.73 15.08
N ASP A 287 -11.71 8.75 15.61
CA ASP A 287 -13.15 8.69 15.92
C ASP A 287 -14.01 8.40 14.69
N ARG A 288 -13.63 8.98 13.53
CA ARG A 288 -14.30 8.74 12.26
C ARG A 288 -14.03 7.32 11.73
N ALA A 289 -12.84 6.78 11.99
CA ALA A 289 -12.53 5.39 11.64
C ALA A 289 -13.34 4.41 12.50
N LEU A 290 -13.39 4.63 13.81
CA LEU A 290 -14.04 3.77 14.81
C LEU A 290 -15.58 3.71 14.68
N THR A 291 -16.19 4.77 14.16
CA THR A 291 -17.64 4.84 13.89
C THR A 291 -18.00 4.61 12.43
N GLY A 292 -16.99 4.52 11.56
CA GLY A 292 -17.14 4.46 10.11
C GLY A 292 -17.13 3.05 9.55
N LYS A 293 -17.53 2.94 8.28
CA LYS A 293 -17.52 1.68 7.52
C LYS A 293 -16.14 1.03 7.35
N VAL A 294 -15.05 1.75 7.64
CA VAL A 294 -13.68 1.26 7.49
C VAL A 294 -13.30 0.26 8.60
N LEU A 295 -13.98 0.28 9.75
CA LEU A 295 -13.75 -0.64 10.86
C LEU A 295 -15.02 -1.34 11.38
N ASP A 296 -16.17 -1.07 10.76
CA ASP A 296 -17.46 -1.70 11.11
C ASP A 296 -17.48 -3.21 10.82
N ILE A 297 -17.81 -4.01 11.84
CA ILE A 297 -17.81 -5.48 11.78
C ILE A 297 -18.77 -6.02 10.71
N ASN A 298 -19.94 -5.39 10.52
CA ASN A 298 -20.91 -5.84 9.52
C ASN A 298 -20.39 -5.57 8.11
N HIS A 299 -19.86 -4.38 7.87
CA HIS A 299 -19.30 -4.02 6.59
C HIS A 299 -18.10 -4.91 6.24
N GLY A 300 -17.20 -5.15 7.19
CA GLY A 300 -16.06 -6.05 7.00
C GLY A 300 -16.49 -7.49 6.69
N ALA A 301 -17.45 -8.03 7.43
CA ALA A 301 -17.92 -9.41 7.25
C ALA A 301 -18.59 -9.66 5.89
N TYR A 302 -19.34 -8.69 5.35
CA TYR A 302 -20.05 -8.84 4.08
C TYR A 302 -19.30 -8.26 2.87
N GLN A 303 -18.39 -7.32 3.08
CA GLN A 303 -17.73 -6.55 2.02
C GLN A 303 -16.21 -6.47 2.16
N ALA A 304 -15.55 -7.50 2.72
CA ALA A 304 -14.10 -7.55 2.85
C ALA A 304 -13.35 -7.18 1.55
N LYS A 305 -13.86 -7.59 0.38
CA LYS A 305 -13.31 -7.23 -0.95
C LYS A 305 -13.43 -5.74 -1.36
N ASN A 306 -13.92 -4.89 -0.46
CA ASN A 306 -13.96 -3.44 -0.60
C ASN A 306 -13.20 -2.74 0.55
N TRP A 307 -12.56 -3.48 1.44
CA TRP A 307 -11.81 -2.95 2.57
C TRP A 307 -10.32 -2.81 2.26
N PRO A 308 -9.64 -1.86 2.92
CA PRO A 308 -8.18 -1.86 2.91
C PRO A 308 -7.68 -3.06 3.74
N PRO A 309 -6.56 -3.71 3.35
CA PRO A 309 -6.04 -4.86 4.07
C PRO A 309 -5.80 -4.58 5.55
N LEU A 310 -5.33 -3.38 5.91
CA LEU A 310 -5.18 -2.92 7.30
C LEU A 310 -6.43 -3.17 8.15
N SER A 311 -7.63 -2.82 7.66
CA SER A 311 -8.87 -3.00 8.42
C SER A 311 -9.15 -4.47 8.72
N VAL A 312 -8.89 -5.35 7.75
CA VAL A 312 -9.03 -6.80 7.96
C VAL A 312 -7.97 -7.29 8.94
N LEU A 313 -6.71 -6.90 8.79
CA LEU A 313 -5.62 -7.29 9.68
C LEU A 313 -5.88 -6.88 11.13
N LEU A 314 -6.40 -5.69 11.37
CA LEU A 314 -6.82 -5.22 12.70
C LEU A 314 -7.85 -6.17 13.33
N TRP A 315 -8.87 -6.55 12.56
CA TRP A 315 -9.89 -7.49 13.02
C TRP A 315 -9.35 -8.89 13.25
N LEU A 316 -8.48 -9.40 12.36
CA LEU A 316 -7.85 -10.71 12.51
C LEU A 316 -6.97 -10.77 13.77
N ALA A 317 -6.22 -9.70 14.04
CA ALA A 317 -5.42 -9.56 15.25
C ALA A 317 -6.30 -9.57 16.52
N TYR A 318 -7.39 -8.79 16.52
CA TYR A 318 -8.33 -8.74 17.65
C TYR A 318 -8.98 -10.09 17.95
N ILE A 319 -9.45 -10.82 16.93
CA ILE A 319 -10.12 -12.11 17.12
C ILE A 319 -9.14 -13.26 17.37
N GLY A 320 -7.83 -13.02 17.24
CA GLY A 320 -6.79 -14.03 17.37
C GLY A 320 -6.88 -15.10 16.27
N GLU A 321 -7.27 -14.73 15.04
CA GLU A 321 -7.34 -15.68 13.93
C GLU A 321 -5.91 -16.14 13.57
N PRO A 322 -5.64 -17.46 13.49
CA PRO A 322 -4.31 -17.94 13.14
C PRO A 322 -3.86 -17.41 11.77
N TRP A 323 -2.70 -16.74 11.75
CA TRP A 323 -2.08 -16.35 10.49
C TRP A 323 -1.41 -17.57 9.85
N PRO A 324 -1.68 -17.89 8.57
CA PRO A 324 -1.05 -19.01 7.90
C PRO A 324 0.47 -18.86 7.91
N LYS A 325 1.19 -19.81 8.50
CA LYS A 325 2.65 -19.81 8.44
C LYS A 325 3.09 -19.98 6.99
N LEU A 326 4.06 -19.19 6.57
CA LEU A 326 4.86 -19.50 5.39
C LEU A 326 5.70 -20.71 5.76
N ASP A 327 5.45 -21.85 5.12
CA ASP A 327 6.41 -22.95 5.21
C ASP A 327 7.72 -22.40 4.63
N ALA A 328 8.83 -22.59 5.34
CA ALA A 328 10.14 -22.26 4.79
C ALA A 328 10.22 -22.98 3.43
N VAL A 329 10.36 -22.20 2.36
CA VAL A 329 10.56 -22.74 1.03
C VAL A 329 11.79 -23.64 1.12
N ALA A 330 11.60 -24.94 0.87
CA ALA A 330 12.68 -25.93 0.79
C ALA A 330 13.54 -25.67 -0.44
#